data_AF-A0A2D3NSS7-F1
#
_entry.id   AF-A0A2D3NSS7-F1
#
_cell.length_a   1.000
_cell.length_b   1.000
_cell.length_c   1.000
_cell.angle_alpha   90.00
_cell.angle_beta   90.00
_cell.angle_gamma   90.00
#
_symmetry.space_group_name_H-M   'P 1'
#
loop_
_entity.id
_entity.type
_entity.pdbx_description
1 polymer ?
#
loop_
_entity_poly.entity_id
_entity_poly.type
_entity_poly.pdbx_seq_one_letter_code
_entity_poly.pdbx_strand_id
1 'polypeptide(L)'
;MKKILLILFTVAIFAIGSIFGYKKILSIEKENKIIQLFNKDSLENFSKNKNEMLEKLKTLNKEEADELYEQYLESNNTILENLNIEHDKLLSGGINSIHNKGTAENFTDEEWKIANKFLNKYDLELWYLARGTCIIKEVPDFYYKTFKDYVTDDYKEYLKITSKENEEHYVADSGLCITLEELGDRIVTWENFLEKYPNSKLNDKVNNICNSYRRDYILGVPGEIYDYKESAEEYNRFIKKYPDSPTTELLGYYLEEVNLDKPEDNDSEALSKMIDEYIEKYFYLGSLENRKKGNLFSEQTNTLLKEFNKNKEEVINKLKTLNKEEANKFYEDYLESNNEILEKMNENDYIMLDNSFYIGEGDIDKEKLNKQNKYLDNYGLEVVEIEEGFMLTEKKDFYYNIFKNYVSDDYRDFIKLCSEDIDYIDYFSSLEEHPEIIADKVINWEKFLEKYPDSKLRKKANDICYSYRDDYILALTSLPTTEALKNGKINEGLKELNRFKNKYPNSPTTEIIKYYLENYKNEDIRDMLADKNKEIYNKGE
;
A
#
# COMPACT_ATOMS: atom_id res chain seq x y z
N MET A 1 -84.12 2.12 27.07
CA MET A 1 -82.79 2.46 26.49
C MET A 1 -81.62 1.73 27.18
N LYS A 2 -81.41 1.85 28.51
CA LYS A 2 -80.27 1.19 29.21
C LYS A 2 -80.14 -0.33 29.02
N LYS A 3 -81.25 -1.10 29.04
CA LYS A 3 -81.22 -2.57 28.84
C LYS A 3 -80.83 -3.01 27.42
N ILE A 4 -81.24 -2.25 26.40
CA ILE A 4 -80.90 -2.53 24.99
C ILE A 4 -79.42 -2.23 24.72
N LEU A 5 -78.90 -1.16 25.32
CA LEU A 5 -77.49 -0.78 25.22
C LEU A 5 -76.56 -1.84 25.86
N LEU A 6 -76.97 -2.42 26.99
CA LEU A 6 -76.24 -3.50 27.64
C LEU A 6 -76.17 -4.75 26.75
N ILE A 7 -77.29 -5.16 26.15
CA ILE A 7 -77.34 -6.31 25.23
C ILE A 7 -76.46 -6.09 23.99
N LEU A 8 -76.53 -4.90 23.39
CA LEU A 8 -75.66 -4.54 22.25
C LEU A 8 -74.18 -4.57 22.63
N PHE A 9 -73.83 -4.13 23.84
CA PHE A 9 -72.46 -4.17 24.35
C PHE A 9 -71.97 -5.61 24.57
N THR A 10 -72.81 -6.50 25.13
CA THR A 10 -72.45 -7.91 25.29
C THR A 10 -72.27 -8.63 23.95
N VAL A 11 -73.14 -8.34 22.97
CA VAL A 11 -73.03 -8.89 21.60
C VAL A 11 -71.77 -8.36 20.92
N ALA A 12 -71.43 -7.08 21.09
CA ALA A 12 -70.19 -6.52 20.57
C ALA A 12 -68.94 -7.18 21.18
N ILE A 13 -68.91 -7.40 22.50
CA ILE A 13 -67.81 -8.13 23.17
C ILE A 13 -67.70 -9.56 22.64
N PHE A 14 -68.83 -10.26 22.47
CA PHE A 14 -68.83 -11.63 21.96
C PHE A 14 -68.38 -11.70 20.49
N ALA A 15 -68.82 -10.76 19.66
CA ALA A 15 -68.39 -10.63 18.26
C ALA A 15 -66.89 -10.32 18.16
N ILE A 16 -66.38 -9.37 18.97
CA ILE A 16 -64.95 -9.04 19.06
C ILE A 16 -64.16 -10.28 19.51
N GLY A 17 -64.57 -10.94 20.59
CA GLY A 17 -63.92 -12.15 21.09
C GLY A 17 -63.90 -13.31 20.09
N SER A 18 -64.99 -13.48 19.32
CA SER A 18 -65.08 -14.50 18.27
C SER A 18 -64.18 -14.17 17.08
N ILE A 19 -64.09 -12.90 16.66
CA ILE A 19 -63.19 -12.43 15.60
C ILE A 19 -61.73 -12.62 16.02
N PHE A 20 -61.37 -12.27 17.27
CA PHE A 20 -60.03 -12.48 17.82
C PHE A 20 -59.68 -13.98 17.90
N GLY A 21 -60.62 -14.82 18.33
CA GLY A 21 -60.44 -16.28 18.35
C GLY A 21 -60.21 -16.86 16.95
N TYR A 22 -61.01 -16.44 15.97
CA TYR A 22 -60.87 -16.87 14.58
C TYR A 22 -59.53 -16.44 13.96
N LYS A 23 -59.12 -15.16 14.16
CA LYS A 23 -57.81 -14.67 13.71
C LYS A 23 -56.65 -15.47 14.31
N LYS A 24 -56.73 -15.84 15.59
CA LYS A 24 -55.72 -16.66 16.26
C LYS A 24 -55.62 -18.06 15.66
N ILE A 25 -56.76 -18.71 15.38
CA ILE A 25 -56.79 -20.04 14.74
C ILE A 25 -56.18 -19.97 13.33
N LEU A 26 -56.57 -18.96 12.55
CA LEU A 26 -56.06 -18.76 11.19
C LEU A 26 -54.54 -18.56 11.17
N SER A 27 -54.01 -17.78 12.13
CA SER A 27 -52.57 -17.55 12.31
C SER A 27 -51.82 -18.85 12.66
N ILE A 28 -52.35 -19.67 13.57
CA ILE A 28 -51.77 -20.97 13.94
C ILE A 28 -51.76 -21.93 12.73
N GLU A 29 -52.84 -21.95 11.94
CA GLU A 29 -52.92 -22.78 10.74
C GLU A 29 -51.89 -22.35 9.68
N LYS A 30 -51.71 -21.03 9.49
CA LYS A 30 -50.67 -20.47 8.62
C LYS A 30 -49.27 -20.83 9.11
N GLU A 31 -48.98 -20.66 10.41
CA GLU A 31 -47.70 -21.04 11.02
C GLU A 31 -47.39 -22.53 10.80
N ASN A 32 -48.36 -23.41 11.03
CA ASN A 32 -48.20 -24.85 10.81
C ASN A 32 -47.93 -25.20 9.33
N LYS A 33 -48.63 -24.55 8.39
CA LYS A 33 -48.43 -24.77 6.94
C LYS A 33 -47.01 -24.41 6.52
N ILE A 34 -46.49 -23.27 6.98
CA ILE A 34 -45.14 -22.81 6.65
C ILE A 34 -44.09 -23.77 7.22
N ILE A 35 -44.23 -24.15 8.49
CA ILE A 35 -43.29 -25.05 9.18
C ILE A 35 -43.22 -26.43 8.49
N GLN A 36 -44.33 -26.92 7.94
CA GLN A 36 -44.37 -28.21 7.22
C GLN A 36 -43.58 -28.21 5.90
N LEU A 37 -43.21 -27.04 5.38
CA LEU A 37 -42.41 -26.93 4.15
C LEU A 37 -40.92 -27.20 4.40
N PHE A 38 -40.48 -27.22 5.65
CA PHE A 38 -39.11 -27.51 6.03
C PHE A 38 -38.93 -28.99 6.41
N ASN A 39 -37.91 -29.64 5.86
CA ASN A 39 -37.52 -31.00 6.28
C ASN A 39 -36.92 -30.96 7.68
N LYS A 40 -37.68 -31.47 8.66
CA LYS A 40 -37.28 -31.53 10.05
C LYS A 40 -36.11 -32.49 10.30
N ASP A 41 -36.04 -33.60 9.60
CA ASP A 41 -34.96 -34.58 9.77
C ASP A 41 -33.62 -33.96 9.37
N SER A 42 -33.59 -33.19 8.27
CA SER A 42 -32.40 -32.46 7.83
C SER A 42 -31.98 -31.37 8.82
N LEU A 43 -32.95 -30.60 9.36
CA LEU A 43 -32.68 -29.58 10.39
C LEU A 43 -32.21 -30.18 11.72
N GLU A 44 -32.80 -31.31 12.14
CA GLU A 44 -32.36 -32.06 13.32
C GLU A 44 -30.95 -32.63 13.12
N ASN A 45 -30.62 -33.10 11.93
CA ASN A 45 -29.28 -33.56 11.58
C ASN A 45 -28.24 -32.42 11.68
N PHE A 46 -28.58 -31.21 11.22
CA PHE A 46 -27.73 -30.02 11.40
C PHE A 46 -27.46 -29.73 12.89
N SER A 47 -28.51 -29.73 13.72
CA SER A 47 -28.36 -29.56 15.18
C SER A 47 -27.56 -30.67 15.84
N LYS A 48 -27.71 -31.92 15.37
CA LYS A 48 -26.93 -33.05 15.87
C LYS A 48 -25.44 -32.89 15.54
N ASN A 49 -25.11 -32.48 14.32
CA ASN A 49 -23.74 -32.20 13.90
C ASN A 49 -23.07 -31.15 14.81
N LYS A 50 -23.77 -30.06 15.10
CA LYS A 50 -23.31 -29.04 16.06
C LYS A 50 -23.03 -29.63 17.44
N ASN A 51 -23.94 -30.44 17.97
CA ASN A 51 -23.79 -31.04 19.31
C ASN A 51 -22.61 -32.02 19.36
N GLU A 52 -22.42 -32.84 18.33
CA GLU A 52 -21.27 -33.75 18.24
C GLU A 52 -19.95 -32.98 18.20
N MET A 53 -19.90 -31.85 17.49
CA MET A 53 -18.75 -30.95 17.47
C MET A 53 -18.51 -30.31 18.84
N LEU A 54 -19.55 -29.82 19.53
CA LEU A 54 -19.44 -29.23 20.87
C LEU A 54 -18.85 -30.21 21.90
N GLU A 55 -19.17 -31.50 21.81
CA GLU A 55 -18.55 -32.50 22.68
C GLU A 55 -17.06 -32.70 22.39
N LYS A 56 -16.64 -32.64 21.12
CA LYS A 56 -15.21 -32.70 20.76
C LYS A 56 -14.44 -31.52 21.33
N LEU A 57 -14.96 -30.30 21.17
CA LEU A 57 -14.31 -29.06 21.64
C LEU A 57 -13.91 -29.08 23.12
N LYS A 58 -14.72 -29.71 23.98
CA LYS A 58 -14.45 -29.78 25.44
C LYS A 58 -13.15 -30.48 25.81
N THR A 59 -12.61 -31.30 24.90
CA THR A 59 -11.40 -32.11 25.15
C THR A 59 -10.15 -31.59 24.46
N LEU A 60 -10.30 -30.62 23.55
CA LEU A 60 -9.21 -30.09 22.74
C LEU A 60 -8.50 -28.93 23.43
N ASN A 61 -7.23 -28.73 23.08
CA ASN A 61 -6.56 -27.45 23.34
C ASN A 61 -7.01 -26.39 22.30
N LYS A 62 -6.56 -25.15 22.47
CA LYS A 62 -7.03 -24.02 21.63
C LYS A 62 -6.62 -24.18 20.16
N GLU A 63 -5.38 -24.58 19.92
CA GLU A 63 -4.85 -24.76 18.57
C GLU A 63 -5.53 -25.93 17.84
N GLU A 64 -5.83 -27.03 18.56
CA GLU A 64 -6.65 -28.14 18.04
C GLU A 64 -8.10 -27.72 17.77
N ALA A 65 -8.66 -26.81 18.60
CA ALA A 65 -10.00 -26.29 18.40
C ALA A 65 -10.09 -25.38 17.16
N ASP A 66 -9.04 -24.63 16.83
CA ASP A 66 -8.96 -23.86 15.59
C ASP A 66 -9.00 -24.79 14.36
N GLU A 67 -8.23 -25.88 14.39
CA GLU A 67 -8.24 -26.88 13.31
C GLU A 67 -9.60 -27.56 13.18
N LEU A 68 -10.27 -27.85 14.30
CA LEU A 68 -11.63 -28.37 14.30
C LEU A 68 -12.62 -27.35 13.72
N TYR A 69 -12.45 -26.05 13.98
CA TYR A 69 -13.29 -25.01 13.38
C TYR A 69 -13.21 -25.03 11.85
N GLU A 70 -12.01 -25.07 11.26
CA GLU A 70 -11.85 -25.07 9.80
C GLU A 70 -12.49 -26.31 9.16
N GLN A 71 -12.26 -27.50 9.75
CA GLN A 71 -12.89 -28.75 9.30
C GLN A 71 -14.42 -28.70 9.45
N TYR A 72 -14.88 -28.13 10.56
CA TYR A 72 -16.30 -28.00 10.82
C TYR A 72 -16.96 -27.02 9.86
N LEU A 73 -16.32 -25.89 9.54
CA LEU A 73 -16.80 -24.93 8.55
C LEU A 73 -17.05 -25.60 7.19
N GLU A 74 -16.08 -26.39 6.69
CA GLU A 74 -16.21 -27.12 5.42
C GLU A 74 -17.37 -28.13 5.45
N SER A 75 -17.41 -28.98 6.48
CA SER A 75 -18.49 -29.98 6.61
C SER A 75 -19.87 -29.35 6.81
N ASN A 76 -19.95 -28.24 7.54
CA ASN A 76 -21.20 -27.51 7.77
C ASN A 76 -21.70 -26.86 6.48
N ASN A 77 -20.80 -26.30 5.66
CA ASN A 77 -21.14 -25.78 4.34
C ASN A 77 -21.78 -26.86 3.44
N THR A 78 -21.24 -28.09 3.45
CA THR A 78 -21.86 -29.21 2.72
C THR A 78 -23.26 -29.56 3.24
N ILE A 79 -23.47 -29.52 4.56
CA ILE A 79 -24.79 -29.78 5.15
C ILE A 79 -25.79 -28.68 4.73
N LEU A 80 -25.36 -27.42 4.76
CA LEU A 80 -26.19 -26.29 4.35
C LEU A 80 -26.48 -26.30 2.85
N GLU A 81 -25.53 -26.67 2.01
CA GLU A 81 -25.75 -26.82 0.57
C GLU A 81 -26.85 -27.87 0.30
N ASN A 82 -26.75 -29.04 0.93
CA ASN A 82 -27.79 -30.07 0.82
C ASN A 82 -29.14 -29.59 1.35
N LEU A 83 -29.14 -28.86 2.47
CA LEU A 83 -30.35 -28.26 3.02
C LEU A 83 -30.97 -27.26 2.04
N ASN A 84 -30.17 -26.41 1.40
CA ASN A 84 -30.64 -25.45 0.42
C ASN A 84 -31.18 -26.13 -0.85
N ILE A 85 -30.49 -27.15 -1.38
CA ILE A 85 -30.94 -27.93 -2.54
C ILE A 85 -32.29 -28.60 -2.26
N GLU A 86 -32.44 -29.18 -1.08
CA GLU A 86 -33.69 -29.81 -0.67
C GLU A 86 -34.87 -28.81 -0.64
N HIS A 87 -34.59 -27.56 -0.29
CA HIS A 87 -35.59 -26.50 -0.15
C HIS A 87 -35.61 -25.53 -1.35
N ASP A 88 -34.89 -25.79 -2.44
CA ASP A 88 -34.71 -24.84 -3.55
C ASP A 88 -36.04 -24.30 -4.10
N LYS A 89 -37.04 -25.16 -4.31
CA LYS A 89 -38.36 -24.71 -4.80
C LYS A 89 -39.03 -23.70 -3.87
N LEU A 90 -38.92 -23.92 -2.55
CA LEU A 90 -39.44 -23.00 -1.53
C LEU A 90 -38.65 -21.68 -1.56
N LEU A 91 -37.33 -21.79 -1.65
CA LEU A 91 -36.38 -20.70 -1.50
C LEU A 91 -36.31 -19.77 -2.71
N SER A 92 -36.54 -20.31 -3.91
CA SER A 92 -36.49 -19.61 -5.21
C SER A 92 -37.83 -19.01 -5.65
N GLY A 93 -38.95 -19.33 -4.97
CA GLY A 93 -40.28 -18.87 -5.40
C GLY A 93 -41.36 -18.78 -4.32
N GLY A 94 -40.95 -18.81 -3.05
CA GLY A 94 -41.82 -18.71 -1.89
C GLY A 94 -42.81 -19.88 -1.74
N ILE A 95 -43.88 -19.68 -0.99
CA ILE A 95 -44.89 -20.72 -0.73
C ILE A 95 -45.74 -20.99 -2.00
N ASN A 96 -45.91 -19.98 -2.85
CA ASN A 96 -46.75 -20.08 -4.04
C ASN A 96 -46.15 -20.97 -5.13
N SER A 97 -44.83 -21.09 -5.22
CA SER A 97 -44.14 -22.01 -6.13
C SER A 97 -44.47 -23.47 -5.83
N ILE A 98 -44.59 -23.83 -4.55
CA ILE A 98 -44.91 -25.20 -4.09
C ILE A 98 -46.33 -25.60 -4.46
N HIS A 99 -47.25 -24.62 -4.51
CA HIS A 99 -48.66 -24.84 -4.80
C HIS A 99 -49.05 -24.58 -6.27
N ASN A 100 -48.08 -24.38 -7.18
CA ASN A 100 -48.29 -24.20 -8.64
C ASN A 100 -49.32 -23.11 -9.00
N LYS A 101 -49.41 -22.04 -8.20
CA LYS A 101 -50.35 -20.93 -8.46
C LYS A 101 -49.75 -19.85 -9.35
N GLY A 102 -49.36 -20.18 -10.59
CA GLY A 102 -49.20 -19.25 -11.74
C GLY A 102 -48.26 -18.03 -11.65
N THR A 103 -47.84 -17.61 -10.46
CA THR A 103 -47.00 -16.45 -10.15
C THR A 103 -46.17 -16.83 -8.94
N ALA A 104 -44.86 -17.05 -9.13
CA ALA A 104 -43.93 -17.19 -8.00
C ALA A 104 -43.83 -15.82 -7.32
N GLU A 105 -44.38 -15.70 -6.12
CA GLU A 105 -44.19 -14.54 -5.26
C GLU A 105 -43.29 -14.98 -4.10
N ASN A 106 -42.31 -14.12 -3.76
CA ASN A 106 -41.41 -14.33 -2.64
C ASN A 106 -42.19 -14.46 -1.31
N PHE A 107 -41.51 -14.92 -0.26
CA PHE A 107 -42.05 -14.87 1.10
C PHE A 107 -42.59 -13.47 1.43
N THR A 108 -43.81 -13.40 1.96
CA THR A 108 -44.31 -12.18 2.59
C THR A 108 -43.57 -11.92 3.91
N ASP A 109 -43.52 -10.66 4.38
CA ASP A 109 -42.90 -10.32 5.68
C ASP A 109 -43.39 -11.18 6.85
N GLU A 110 -44.68 -11.55 6.84
CA GLU A 110 -45.27 -12.41 7.87
C GLU A 110 -44.74 -13.85 7.75
N GLU A 111 -44.64 -14.38 6.53
CA GLU A 111 -44.12 -15.73 6.28
C GLU A 111 -42.64 -15.82 6.59
N TRP A 112 -41.85 -14.79 6.23
CA TRP A 112 -40.44 -14.68 6.58
C TRP A 112 -40.23 -14.72 8.09
N LYS A 113 -41.01 -13.92 8.85
CA LYS A 113 -40.96 -13.92 10.33
C LYS A 113 -41.32 -15.28 10.93
N ILE A 114 -42.30 -15.97 10.37
CA ILE A 114 -42.69 -17.31 10.82
C ILE A 114 -41.57 -18.32 10.53
N ALA A 115 -41.01 -18.30 9.32
CA ALA A 115 -39.92 -19.18 8.91
C ALA A 115 -38.69 -18.98 9.79
N ASN A 116 -38.22 -17.74 9.98
CA ASN A 116 -37.07 -17.45 10.83
C ASN A 116 -37.33 -17.79 12.30
N LYS A 117 -38.54 -17.55 12.84
CA LYS A 117 -38.89 -18.00 14.20
C LYS A 117 -38.78 -19.52 14.34
N PHE A 118 -39.07 -20.29 13.29
CA PHE A 118 -38.92 -21.73 13.29
C PHE A 118 -37.45 -22.16 13.13
N LEU A 119 -36.76 -21.64 12.12
CA LEU A 119 -35.35 -21.95 11.82
C LEU A 119 -34.40 -21.55 12.96
N ASN A 120 -34.68 -20.45 13.67
CA ASN A 120 -33.86 -20.00 14.81
C ASN A 120 -33.79 -21.04 15.94
N LYS A 121 -34.71 -22.01 16.01
CA LYS A 121 -34.62 -23.13 16.96
C LYS A 121 -33.46 -24.09 16.68
N TYR A 122 -32.95 -24.04 15.46
CA TYR A 122 -31.83 -24.83 14.95
C TYR A 122 -30.58 -23.96 14.72
N ASP A 123 -30.59 -22.70 15.20
CA ASP A 123 -29.58 -21.67 14.92
C ASP A 123 -29.39 -21.37 13.42
N LEU A 124 -30.49 -21.43 12.66
CA LEU A 124 -30.54 -21.13 11.23
C LEU A 124 -31.49 -19.97 10.95
N GLU A 125 -31.33 -19.31 9.82
CA GLU A 125 -32.23 -18.27 9.32
C GLU A 125 -32.34 -18.28 7.80
N LEU A 126 -33.42 -17.69 7.29
CA LEU A 126 -33.51 -17.29 5.89
C LEU A 126 -32.64 -16.06 5.65
N TRP A 127 -31.91 -16.10 4.55
CA TRP A 127 -31.02 -15.05 4.10
C TRP A 127 -31.31 -14.73 2.65
N TYR A 128 -31.52 -13.45 2.35
CA TYR A 128 -31.78 -13.02 0.98
C TYR A 128 -30.50 -13.21 0.14
N LEU A 129 -30.62 -13.42 -1.17
CA LEU A 129 -29.46 -13.40 -2.05
C LEU A 129 -29.65 -12.32 -3.12
N ALA A 130 -30.53 -12.62 -4.07
CA ALA A 130 -30.83 -11.75 -5.19
C ALA A 130 -32.12 -12.17 -5.88
N ARG A 131 -32.80 -11.22 -6.52
CA ARG A 131 -33.98 -11.43 -7.39
C ARG A 131 -35.06 -12.32 -6.76
N GLY A 132 -35.30 -12.15 -5.46
CA GLY A 132 -36.32 -12.92 -4.74
C GLY A 132 -35.91 -14.32 -4.27
N THR A 133 -34.68 -14.74 -4.54
CA THR A 133 -34.12 -15.99 -4.02
C THR A 133 -33.56 -15.78 -2.62
N CYS A 134 -33.80 -16.75 -1.73
CA CYS A 134 -33.19 -16.80 -0.42
C CYS A 134 -32.45 -18.13 -0.21
N ILE A 135 -31.67 -18.23 0.86
CA ILE A 135 -31.05 -19.48 1.32
C ILE A 135 -31.31 -19.65 2.81
N ILE A 136 -31.19 -20.87 3.29
CA ILE A 136 -31.05 -21.19 4.71
C ILE A 136 -29.55 -21.17 5.02
N LYS A 137 -29.15 -20.31 5.96
CA LYS A 137 -27.79 -20.23 6.52
C LYS A 137 -27.83 -20.24 8.04
N GLU A 138 -26.68 -20.28 8.67
CA GLU A 138 -26.56 -20.09 10.11
C GLU A 138 -26.87 -18.64 10.52
N VAL A 139 -27.43 -18.48 11.72
CA VAL A 139 -27.57 -17.14 12.32
C VAL A 139 -26.19 -16.46 12.47
N PRO A 140 -26.11 -15.13 12.44
CA PRO A 140 -24.83 -14.41 12.29
C PRO A 140 -23.77 -14.79 13.32
N ASP A 141 -24.17 -15.03 14.57
CA ASP A 141 -23.28 -15.33 15.68
C ASP A 141 -23.07 -16.82 15.96
N PHE A 142 -23.50 -17.70 15.05
CA PHE A 142 -23.44 -19.15 15.20
C PHE A 142 -22.04 -19.65 15.58
N TYR A 143 -21.04 -19.35 14.75
CA TYR A 143 -19.67 -19.80 14.98
C TYR A 143 -19.05 -19.12 16.20
N TYR A 144 -19.27 -17.82 16.37
CA TYR A 144 -18.77 -17.09 17.54
C TYR A 144 -19.29 -17.68 18.85
N LYS A 145 -20.62 -17.86 19.00
CA LYS A 145 -21.22 -18.47 20.19
C LYS A 145 -20.68 -19.88 20.47
N THR A 146 -20.39 -20.62 19.41
CA THR A 146 -20.00 -22.02 19.49
C THR A 146 -18.53 -22.19 19.87
N PHE A 147 -17.64 -21.35 19.34
CA PHE A 147 -16.19 -21.53 19.43
C PHE A 147 -15.46 -20.55 20.36
N LYS A 148 -16.02 -19.36 20.67
CA LYS A 148 -15.32 -18.24 21.37
C LYS A 148 -14.60 -18.56 22.70
N ASP A 149 -14.99 -19.65 23.36
CA ASP A 149 -14.43 -20.08 24.66
C ASP A 149 -13.40 -21.20 24.50
N TYR A 150 -13.24 -21.73 23.29
CA TYR A 150 -12.39 -22.89 22.97
C TYR A 150 -11.23 -22.56 22.04
N VAL A 151 -11.34 -21.53 21.20
CA VAL A 151 -10.33 -21.17 20.20
C VAL A 151 -9.26 -20.22 20.73
N THR A 152 -8.21 -20.03 19.93
CA THR A 152 -7.19 -18.98 20.14
C THR A 152 -7.79 -17.57 20.06
N ASP A 153 -7.04 -16.58 20.56
CA ASP A 153 -7.57 -15.22 20.70
C ASP A 153 -7.78 -14.53 19.34
N ASP A 154 -6.94 -14.85 18.35
CA ASP A 154 -7.10 -14.43 16.96
C ASP A 154 -8.34 -15.05 16.32
N TYR A 155 -8.53 -16.37 16.42
CA TYR A 155 -9.76 -17.01 15.93
C TYR A 155 -11.01 -16.46 16.62
N LYS A 156 -10.94 -16.21 17.93
CA LYS A 156 -12.06 -15.60 18.68
C LYS A 156 -12.42 -14.22 18.14
N GLU A 157 -11.43 -13.39 17.83
CA GLU A 157 -11.66 -12.04 17.31
C GLU A 157 -12.14 -12.07 15.86
N TYR A 158 -11.57 -12.94 15.01
CA TYR A 158 -12.05 -13.19 13.66
C TYR A 158 -13.52 -13.61 13.65
N LEU A 159 -13.90 -14.55 14.50
CA LEU A 159 -15.29 -15.00 14.63
C LEU A 159 -16.22 -13.90 15.14
N LYS A 160 -15.72 -13.00 15.99
CA LYS A 160 -16.49 -11.86 16.48
C LYS A 160 -16.74 -10.83 15.36
N ILE A 161 -15.71 -10.51 14.57
CA ILE A 161 -15.82 -9.56 13.45
C ILE A 161 -16.78 -10.13 12.40
N THR A 162 -16.55 -11.35 11.93
CA THR A 162 -17.43 -12.02 10.96
C THR A 162 -18.85 -12.17 11.47
N SER A 163 -19.05 -12.45 12.77
CA SER A 163 -20.38 -12.49 13.37
C SER A 163 -21.14 -11.17 13.24
N LYS A 164 -20.44 -10.03 13.36
CA LYS A 164 -21.05 -8.71 13.22
C LYS A 164 -21.33 -8.40 11.75
N GLU A 165 -20.37 -8.67 10.87
CA GLU A 165 -20.53 -8.45 9.42
C GLU A 165 -21.60 -9.34 8.79
N ASN A 166 -21.90 -10.50 9.39
CA ASN A 166 -22.95 -11.42 8.94
C ASN A 166 -24.37 -11.00 9.36
N GLU A 167 -24.55 -9.94 10.15
CA GLU A 167 -25.88 -9.44 10.55
C GLU A 167 -26.64 -8.81 9.37
N GLU A 168 -25.92 -8.27 8.40
CA GLU A 168 -26.48 -7.66 7.19
C GLU A 168 -25.57 -7.91 5.99
N HIS A 169 -26.16 -7.97 4.79
CA HIS A 169 -25.36 -7.99 3.58
C HIS A 169 -24.55 -6.70 3.48
N TYR A 170 -23.31 -6.80 3.02
CA TYR A 170 -22.64 -5.61 2.49
C TYR A 170 -22.95 -5.43 0.99
N VAL A 171 -23.23 -6.52 0.27
CA VAL A 171 -23.67 -6.54 -1.14
C VAL A 171 -24.85 -7.47 -1.35
N ALA A 172 -25.86 -6.99 -2.09
CA ALA A 172 -26.95 -7.80 -2.63
C ALA A 172 -27.52 -7.13 -3.90
N ASP A 173 -28.10 -7.91 -4.82
CA ASP A 173 -28.70 -7.40 -6.06
C ASP A 173 -27.83 -6.40 -6.84
N SER A 174 -26.50 -6.64 -6.89
CA SER A 174 -25.55 -5.78 -7.60
C SER A 174 -25.39 -4.36 -7.02
N GLY A 175 -25.72 -4.16 -5.74
CA GLY A 175 -25.47 -2.89 -5.04
C GLY A 175 -25.05 -3.09 -3.59
N LEU A 176 -24.44 -2.04 -3.02
CA LEU A 176 -24.11 -1.97 -1.61
C LEU A 176 -25.39 -1.95 -0.76
N CYS A 177 -25.40 -2.79 0.27
CA CYS A 177 -26.45 -2.84 1.28
C CYS A 177 -26.11 -2.02 2.52
N ILE A 178 -24.85 -1.61 2.64
CA ILE A 178 -24.32 -0.74 3.70
C ILE A 178 -23.85 0.58 3.09
N THR A 179 -23.59 1.57 3.92
CA THR A 179 -22.97 2.82 3.44
C THR A 179 -21.53 2.59 3.00
N LEU A 180 -21.05 3.41 2.06
CA LEU A 180 -19.64 3.39 1.67
C LEU A 180 -18.73 3.63 2.88
N GLU A 181 -19.11 4.57 3.75
CA GLU A 181 -18.45 4.83 5.04
C GLU A 181 -18.27 3.56 5.89
N GLU A 182 -19.30 2.72 5.99
CA GLU A 182 -19.25 1.49 6.76
C GLU A 182 -18.31 0.46 6.13
N LEU A 183 -18.28 0.36 4.80
CA LEU A 183 -17.32 -0.49 4.09
C LEU A 183 -15.87 -0.06 4.37
N GLY A 184 -15.62 1.25 4.41
CA GLY A 184 -14.33 1.81 4.85
C GLY A 184 -13.98 1.41 6.29
N ASP A 185 -14.94 1.52 7.23
CA ASP A 185 -14.73 1.10 8.62
C ASP A 185 -14.47 -0.42 8.75
N ARG A 186 -15.03 -1.26 7.86
CA ARG A 186 -14.74 -2.70 7.77
C ARG A 186 -13.31 -2.97 7.29
N ILE A 187 -12.80 -2.22 6.30
CA ILE A 187 -11.38 -2.29 5.86
C ILE A 187 -10.46 -2.05 7.07
N VAL A 188 -10.69 -0.98 7.81
CA VAL A 188 -9.88 -0.64 9.00
C VAL A 188 -9.98 -1.70 10.08
N THR A 189 -11.16 -2.32 10.25
CA THR A 189 -11.33 -3.44 11.21
C THR A 189 -10.43 -4.62 10.85
N TRP A 190 -10.34 -4.98 9.57
CA TRP A 190 -9.49 -6.07 9.11
C TRP A 190 -8.00 -5.71 9.10
N GLU A 191 -7.65 -4.48 8.79
CA GLU A 191 -6.29 -3.96 8.98
C GLU A 191 -5.85 -4.09 10.44
N ASN A 192 -6.68 -3.67 11.40
CA ASN A 192 -6.39 -3.81 12.83
C ASN A 192 -6.26 -5.28 13.27
N PHE A 193 -7.01 -6.20 12.66
CA PHE A 193 -6.86 -7.63 12.93
C PHE A 193 -5.47 -8.13 12.53
N LEU A 194 -5.08 -7.88 11.27
CA LEU A 194 -3.76 -8.22 10.74
C LEU A 194 -2.65 -7.55 11.56
N GLU A 195 -2.94 -6.35 12.04
CA GLU A 195 -2.06 -5.56 12.89
C GLU A 195 -1.75 -6.29 14.20
N LYS A 196 -2.82 -6.75 14.85
CA LYS A 196 -2.80 -7.34 16.18
C LYS A 196 -2.29 -8.77 16.17
N TYR A 197 -2.53 -9.51 15.09
CA TYR A 197 -2.18 -10.93 14.96
C TYR A 197 -1.31 -11.21 13.71
N PRO A 198 -0.08 -10.67 13.64
CA PRO A 198 0.79 -10.81 12.46
C PRO A 198 1.19 -12.26 12.13
N ASN A 199 1.06 -13.19 13.09
CA ASN A 199 1.39 -14.61 12.92
C ASN A 199 0.14 -15.53 12.88
N SER A 200 -1.06 -14.98 12.73
CA SER A 200 -2.29 -15.80 12.67
C SER A 200 -2.31 -16.65 11.41
N LYS A 201 -2.82 -17.89 11.53
CA LYS A 201 -3.14 -18.76 10.38
C LYS A 201 -4.25 -18.20 9.50
N LEU A 202 -5.01 -17.20 9.98
CA LEU A 202 -6.10 -16.55 9.27
C LEU A 202 -5.65 -15.41 8.36
N ASN A 203 -4.37 -15.01 8.39
CA ASN A 203 -3.92 -13.78 7.73
C ASN A 203 -4.12 -13.80 6.21
N ASP A 204 -3.93 -14.94 5.54
CA ASP A 204 -4.24 -15.06 4.10
C ASP A 204 -5.72 -14.79 3.82
N LYS A 205 -6.60 -15.41 4.62
CA LYS A 205 -8.05 -15.25 4.50
C LYS A 205 -8.47 -13.79 4.75
N VAL A 206 -7.92 -13.17 5.80
CA VAL A 206 -8.24 -11.78 6.18
C VAL A 206 -7.68 -10.78 5.15
N ASN A 207 -6.47 -10.99 4.65
CA ASN A 207 -5.92 -10.15 3.58
C ASN A 207 -6.80 -10.18 2.33
N ASN A 208 -7.28 -11.36 1.92
CA ASN A 208 -8.17 -11.48 0.77
C ASN A 208 -9.49 -10.72 0.99
N ILE A 209 -10.11 -10.87 2.17
CA ILE A 209 -11.33 -10.12 2.52
C ILE A 209 -11.07 -8.61 2.45
N CYS A 210 -9.98 -8.16 3.08
CA CYS A 210 -9.62 -6.75 3.13
C CYS A 210 -9.33 -6.18 1.73
N ASN A 211 -8.65 -6.93 0.87
CA ASN A 211 -8.37 -6.53 -0.52
C ASN A 211 -9.63 -6.49 -1.38
N SER A 212 -10.55 -7.44 -1.22
CA SER A 212 -11.87 -7.38 -1.86
C SER A 212 -12.65 -6.15 -1.42
N TYR A 213 -12.64 -5.83 -0.13
CA TYR A 213 -13.28 -4.61 0.37
C TYR A 213 -12.64 -3.34 -0.16
N ARG A 214 -11.31 -3.24 -0.24
CA ARG A 214 -10.62 -2.10 -0.89
C ARG A 214 -11.07 -1.93 -2.33
N ARG A 215 -11.15 -3.03 -3.08
CA ARG A 215 -11.59 -3.02 -4.46
C ARG A 215 -13.03 -2.55 -4.60
N ASP A 216 -13.96 -3.13 -3.84
CA ASP A 216 -15.38 -2.76 -3.85
C ASP A 216 -15.61 -1.32 -3.34
N TYR A 217 -14.78 -0.87 -2.40
CA TYR A 217 -14.82 0.49 -1.85
C TYR A 217 -14.38 1.54 -2.86
N ILE A 218 -13.41 1.24 -3.74
CA ILE A 218 -12.88 2.20 -4.71
C ILE A 218 -13.62 2.15 -6.05
N LEU A 219 -13.83 0.94 -6.58
CA LEU A 219 -14.33 0.71 -7.94
C LEU A 219 -15.83 0.46 -7.99
N GLY A 220 -16.48 0.31 -6.84
CA GLY A 220 -17.85 -0.14 -6.76
C GLY A 220 -18.01 -1.64 -6.84
N VAL A 221 -19.21 -2.09 -6.50
CA VAL A 221 -19.60 -3.50 -6.59
C VAL A 221 -20.18 -3.78 -7.97
N PRO A 222 -20.13 -5.04 -8.47
CA PRO A 222 -20.58 -5.33 -9.83
C PRO A 222 -22.03 -4.92 -10.09
N GLY A 223 -22.22 -3.90 -10.93
CA GLY A 223 -23.52 -3.35 -11.34
C GLY A 223 -23.90 -2.03 -10.67
N GLU A 224 -23.08 -1.54 -9.74
CA GLU A 224 -23.17 -0.20 -9.18
C GLU A 224 -22.09 0.69 -9.79
N ILE A 225 -22.46 1.91 -10.18
CA ILE A 225 -21.53 2.93 -10.66
C ILE A 225 -21.55 4.04 -9.63
N TYR A 226 -20.43 4.22 -8.94
CA TYR A 226 -20.31 5.31 -7.98
C TYR A 226 -20.21 6.66 -8.68
N ASP A 227 -20.78 7.68 -8.05
CA ASP A 227 -20.50 9.07 -8.42
C ASP A 227 -19.10 9.43 -7.94
N TYR A 228 -18.21 9.75 -8.88
CA TYR A 228 -16.81 10.04 -8.57
C TYR A 228 -16.63 11.19 -7.57
N LYS A 229 -17.51 12.20 -7.56
CA LYS A 229 -17.40 13.33 -6.63
C LYS A 229 -17.83 12.94 -5.23
N GLU A 230 -18.96 12.24 -5.12
CA GLU A 230 -19.44 11.74 -3.82
C GLU A 230 -18.45 10.75 -3.20
N SER A 231 -17.92 9.82 -4.01
CA SER A 231 -16.88 8.88 -3.58
C SER A 231 -15.60 9.60 -3.17
N ALA A 232 -15.15 10.63 -3.90
CA ALA A 232 -13.96 11.39 -3.52
C ALA A 232 -14.12 12.11 -2.18
N GLU A 233 -15.31 12.63 -1.85
CA GLU A 233 -15.60 13.21 -0.53
C GLU A 233 -15.43 12.17 0.58
N GLU A 234 -15.94 10.96 0.36
CA GLU A 234 -15.81 9.83 1.28
C GLU A 234 -14.36 9.35 1.43
N TYR A 235 -13.60 9.29 0.33
CA TYR A 235 -12.18 8.91 0.38
C TYR A 235 -11.34 9.94 1.14
N ASN A 236 -11.59 11.24 0.92
CA ASN A 236 -10.95 12.31 1.70
C ASN A 236 -11.30 12.23 3.19
N ARG A 237 -12.55 11.88 3.53
CA ARG A 237 -12.97 11.61 4.91
C ARG A 237 -12.19 10.43 5.50
N PHE A 238 -12.07 9.32 4.77
CA PHE A 238 -11.30 8.15 5.20
C PHE A 238 -9.84 8.50 5.47
N ILE A 239 -9.15 9.13 4.51
CA ILE A 239 -7.75 9.59 4.61
C ILE A 239 -7.55 10.42 5.88
N LYS A 240 -8.47 11.35 6.16
CA LYS A 240 -8.41 12.21 7.35
C LYS A 240 -8.70 11.46 8.66
N LYS A 241 -9.63 10.50 8.65
CA LYS A 241 -10.04 9.73 9.83
C LYS A 241 -9.00 8.67 10.19
N TYR A 242 -8.33 8.09 9.19
CA TYR A 242 -7.41 6.96 9.32
C TYR A 242 -6.08 7.21 8.57
N PRO A 243 -5.30 8.24 8.95
CA PRO A 243 -4.08 8.60 8.23
C PRO A 243 -3.03 7.48 8.24
N ASP A 244 -3.02 6.64 9.28
CA ASP A 244 -2.10 5.50 9.41
C ASP A 244 -2.56 4.22 8.69
N SER A 245 -3.76 4.23 8.09
CA SER A 245 -4.25 3.09 7.32
C SER A 245 -3.44 2.95 6.04
N PRO A 246 -2.94 1.74 5.70
CA PRO A 246 -2.36 1.49 4.38
C PRO A 246 -3.27 1.84 3.20
N THR A 247 -4.59 1.77 3.38
CA THR A 247 -5.56 2.11 2.34
C THR A 247 -5.52 3.60 1.97
N THR A 248 -5.07 4.48 2.88
CA THR A 248 -4.87 5.91 2.61
C THR A 248 -3.93 6.17 1.44
N GLU A 249 -2.87 5.38 1.28
CA GLU A 249 -1.91 5.50 0.18
C GLU A 249 -2.54 5.13 -1.17
N LEU A 250 -3.30 4.03 -1.20
CA LEU A 250 -4.04 3.60 -2.38
C LEU A 250 -5.12 4.62 -2.80
N LEU A 251 -5.81 5.23 -1.83
CA LEU A 251 -6.80 6.27 -2.11
C LEU A 251 -6.16 7.55 -2.64
N GLY A 252 -5.00 7.95 -2.11
CA GLY A 252 -4.23 9.07 -2.65
C GLY A 252 -3.91 8.86 -4.13
N TYR A 253 -3.34 7.69 -4.45
CA TYR A 253 -3.01 7.33 -5.82
C TYR A 253 -4.24 7.31 -6.75
N TYR A 254 -5.38 6.79 -6.29
CA TYR A 254 -6.63 6.83 -7.06
C TYR A 254 -7.11 8.26 -7.33
N LEU A 255 -7.01 9.15 -6.33
CA LEU A 255 -7.52 10.52 -6.41
C LEU A 255 -6.68 11.41 -7.34
N GLU A 256 -5.40 11.09 -7.55
CA GLU A 256 -4.53 11.78 -8.51
C GLU A 256 -4.87 11.42 -9.96
N GLU A 257 -5.29 10.18 -10.20
CA GLU A 257 -5.57 9.64 -11.54
C GLU A 257 -7.01 9.91 -12.00
N VAL A 258 -7.95 10.01 -11.07
CA VAL A 258 -9.36 10.21 -11.40
C VAL A 258 -9.65 11.68 -11.79
N ASN A 259 -10.29 11.88 -12.94
CA ASN A 259 -10.74 13.19 -13.37
C ASN A 259 -12.10 13.52 -12.74
N LEU A 260 -12.08 14.33 -11.68
CA LEU A 260 -13.29 14.78 -10.98
C LEU A 260 -14.03 15.91 -11.73
N ASP A 261 -13.35 16.67 -12.59
CA ASP A 261 -13.95 17.79 -13.33
C ASP A 261 -14.74 17.33 -14.55
N LYS A 262 -14.27 16.26 -15.20
CA LYS A 262 -14.92 15.59 -16.34
C LYS A 262 -14.97 14.07 -16.11
N PRO A 263 -15.88 13.60 -15.26
CA PRO A 263 -15.96 12.19 -14.90
C PRO A 263 -16.20 11.25 -16.10
N GLU A 264 -16.81 11.76 -17.18
CA GLU A 264 -17.02 11.04 -18.44
C GLU A 264 -15.72 10.72 -19.21
N ASP A 265 -14.63 11.42 -18.91
CA ASP A 265 -13.32 11.20 -19.54
C ASP A 265 -12.53 10.08 -18.83
N ASN A 266 -13.01 9.59 -17.68
CA ASN A 266 -12.37 8.51 -16.94
C ASN A 266 -12.51 7.16 -17.67
N ASP A 267 -11.39 6.48 -17.86
CA ASP A 267 -11.38 5.09 -18.32
C ASP A 267 -11.50 4.15 -17.13
N SER A 268 -12.71 3.60 -16.93
CA SER A 268 -13.00 2.66 -15.84
C SER A 268 -12.16 1.37 -15.91
N GLU A 269 -11.79 0.92 -17.10
CA GLU A 269 -10.98 -0.31 -17.26
C GLU A 269 -9.52 -0.02 -16.87
N ALA A 270 -9.00 1.13 -17.29
CA ALA A 270 -7.67 1.58 -16.87
C ALA A 270 -7.59 1.78 -15.34
N LEU A 271 -8.57 2.45 -14.73
CA LEU A 271 -8.64 2.64 -13.28
C LEU A 271 -8.75 1.30 -12.55
N SER A 272 -9.58 0.36 -13.02
CA SER A 272 -9.69 -0.96 -12.40
C SER A 272 -8.36 -1.70 -12.44
N LYS A 273 -7.70 -1.72 -13.60
CA LYS A 273 -6.42 -2.40 -13.77
C LYS A 273 -5.35 -1.80 -12.85
N MET A 274 -5.29 -0.48 -12.78
CA MET A 274 -4.37 0.25 -11.90
C MET A 274 -4.57 -0.14 -10.42
N ILE A 275 -5.81 -0.17 -9.94
CA ILE A 275 -6.11 -0.54 -8.55
C ILE A 275 -5.78 -2.01 -8.28
N ASP A 276 -6.14 -2.91 -9.20
CA ASP A 276 -5.85 -4.34 -9.06
C ASP A 276 -4.33 -4.58 -9.01
N GLU A 277 -3.55 -3.94 -9.91
CA GLU A 277 -2.08 -4.02 -9.92
C GLU A 277 -1.45 -3.46 -8.64
N TYR A 278 -1.97 -2.34 -8.12
CA TYR A 278 -1.49 -1.75 -6.87
C TYR A 278 -1.75 -2.67 -5.68
N ILE A 279 -2.95 -3.22 -5.57
CA ILE A 279 -3.33 -4.16 -4.50
C ILE A 279 -2.44 -5.39 -4.53
N GLU A 280 -2.28 -6.03 -5.70
CA GLU A 280 -1.45 -7.23 -5.85
C GLU A 280 0.01 -6.96 -5.44
N LYS A 281 0.54 -5.80 -5.82
CA LYS A 281 1.94 -5.45 -5.61
C LYS A 281 2.28 -5.07 -4.17
N TYR A 282 1.40 -4.32 -3.49
CA TYR A 282 1.72 -3.71 -2.20
C TYR A 282 0.91 -4.26 -1.02
N PHE A 283 -0.17 -5.02 -1.24
CA PHE A 283 -1.05 -5.55 -0.18
C PHE A 283 -1.02 -7.09 -0.12
N TYR A 284 0.20 -7.63 -0.08
CA TYR A 284 0.49 -9.06 0.08
C TYR A 284 0.57 -9.49 1.56
N LEU A 285 0.75 -10.79 1.82
CA LEU A 285 0.91 -11.32 3.19
C LEU A 285 2.16 -10.75 3.87
N GLY A 286 1.96 -10.14 5.04
CA GLY A 286 3.04 -9.47 5.79
C GLY A 286 3.30 -8.01 5.39
N SER A 287 2.63 -7.49 4.36
CA SER A 287 2.72 -6.08 3.95
C SER A 287 2.47 -5.12 5.11
N LEU A 288 1.46 -5.37 5.94
CA LEU A 288 1.13 -4.53 7.08
C LEU A 288 2.26 -4.50 8.13
N GLU A 289 2.91 -5.63 8.38
CA GLU A 289 4.05 -5.70 9.30
C GLU A 289 5.24 -4.88 8.75
N ASN A 290 5.47 -4.91 7.44
CA ASN A 290 6.47 -4.08 6.78
C ASN A 290 6.12 -2.59 6.90
N ARG A 291 4.88 -2.20 6.60
CA ARG A 291 4.41 -0.81 6.71
C ARG A 291 4.55 -0.25 8.13
N LYS A 292 4.28 -1.06 9.17
CA LYS A 292 4.57 -0.67 10.56
C LYS A 292 6.03 -0.35 10.82
N LYS A 293 6.94 -1.15 10.24
CA LYS A 293 8.39 -0.93 10.34
C LYS A 293 8.86 0.27 9.50
N GLY A 294 7.95 0.91 8.75
CA GLY A 294 8.24 2.03 7.86
C GLY A 294 8.54 1.61 6.44
N ASN A 295 8.38 0.34 6.09
CA ASN A 295 8.73 -0.19 4.78
C ASN A 295 7.51 -0.25 3.87
N LEU A 296 7.52 0.57 2.83
CA LEU A 296 6.45 0.72 1.84
C LEU A 296 6.70 -0.08 0.55
N PHE A 297 7.89 -0.67 0.41
CA PHE A 297 8.26 -1.39 -0.80
C PHE A 297 7.39 -2.63 -1.06
N SER A 298 7.23 -2.97 -2.34
CA SER A 298 6.52 -4.17 -2.78
C SER A 298 7.18 -5.46 -2.30
N GLU A 299 6.48 -6.59 -2.46
CA GLU A 299 7.04 -7.91 -2.14
C GLU A 299 8.33 -8.20 -2.95
N GLN A 300 8.34 -7.78 -4.22
CA GLN A 300 9.43 -8.01 -5.16
C GLN A 300 10.70 -7.29 -4.70
N THR A 301 10.59 -6.00 -4.38
CA THR A 301 11.72 -5.22 -3.84
C THR A 301 12.16 -5.74 -2.48
N ASN A 302 11.23 -6.15 -1.62
CA ASN A 302 11.58 -6.78 -0.34
C ASN A 302 12.38 -8.07 -0.51
N THR A 303 12.13 -8.82 -1.58
CA THR A 303 12.93 -10.01 -1.94
C THR A 303 14.32 -9.60 -2.38
N LEU A 304 14.44 -8.60 -3.26
CA LEU A 304 15.73 -8.06 -3.69
C LEU A 304 16.53 -7.47 -2.52
N LEU A 305 15.88 -6.84 -1.53
CA LEU A 305 16.57 -6.28 -0.36
C LEU A 305 17.25 -7.36 0.45
N LYS A 306 16.60 -8.52 0.61
CA LYS A 306 17.19 -9.70 1.27
C LYS A 306 18.39 -10.23 0.50
N GLU A 307 18.31 -10.27 -0.83
CA GLU A 307 19.41 -10.66 -1.71
C GLU A 307 20.59 -9.68 -1.60
N PHE A 308 20.33 -8.38 -1.67
CA PHE A 308 21.31 -7.32 -1.52
C PHE A 308 22.09 -7.44 -0.20
N ASN A 309 21.38 -7.66 0.92
CA ASN A 309 22.02 -7.84 2.21
C ASN A 309 22.89 -9.10 2.30
N LYS A 310 22.42 -10.22 1.74
CA LYS A 310 23.21 -11.46 1.69
C LYS A 310 24.50 -11.27 0.88
N ASN A 311 24.40 -10.61 -0.28
CA ASN A 311 25.54 -10.32 -1.14
C ASN A 311 26.61 -9.50 -0.39
N LYS A 312 26.21 -8.51 0.41
CA LYS A 312 27.12 -7.70 1.25
C LYS A 312 27.93 -8.54 2.24
N GLU A 313 27.33 -9.53 2.90
CA GLU A 313 28.05 -10.41 3.84
C GLU A 313 29.09 -11.29 3.13
N GLU A 314 28.73 -11.83 1.96
CA GLU A 314 29.62 -12.64 1.14
C GLU A 314 30.82 -11.81 0.62
N VAL A 315 30.57 -10.56 0.20
CA VAL A 315 31.60 -9.60 -0.23
C VAL A 315 32.63 -9.33 0.86
N ILE A 316 32.20 -9.06 2.10
CA ILE A 316 33.10 -8.80 3.23
C ILE A 316 34.00 -10.02 3.50
N ASN A 317 33.47 -11.23 3.37
CA ASN A 317 34.25 -12.45 3.60
C ASN A 317 35.25 -12.71 2.47
N LYS A 318 34.86 -12.46 1.22
CA LYS A 318 35.75 -12.57 0.06
C LYS A 318 36.89 -11.55 0.13
N LEU A 319 36.61 -10.30 0.51
CA LEU A 319 37.62 -9.23 0.61
C LEU A 319 38.79 -9.57 1.54
N LYS A 320 38.56 -10.35 2.61
CA LYS A 320 39.60 -10.78 3.55
C LYS A 320 40.68 -11.66 2.93
N THR A 321 40.42 -12.28 1.78
CA THR A 321 41.37 -13.21 1.12
C THR A 321 42.04 -12.60 -0.10
N LEU A 322 41.56 -11.46 -0.59
CA LEU A 322 42.06 -10.80 -1.79
C LEU A 322 43.29 -9.93 -1.49
N ASN A 323 44.20 -9.85 -2.45
CA ASN A 323 45.21 -8.77 -2.44
C ASN A 323 44.59 -7.44 -2.91
N LYS A 324 45.32 -6.32 -2.77
CA LYS A 324 44.80 -4.98 -3.10
C LYS A 324 44.36 -4.83 -4.57
N GLU A 325 45.07 -5.42 -5.53
CA GLU A 325 44.70 -5.31 -6.94
C GLU A 325 43.45 -6.13 -7.26
N GLU A 326 43.34 -7.32 -6.68
CA GLU A 326 42.14 -8.14 -6.76
C GLU A 326 40.94 -7.45 -6.08
N ALA A 327 41.15 -6.82 -4.93
CA ALA A 327 40.12 -6.07 -4.22
C ALA A 327 39.65 -4.83 -4.99
N ASN A 328 40.55 -4.13 -5.68
CA ASN A 328 40.19 -3.01 -6.57
C ASN A 328 39.26 -3.48 -7.70
N LYS A 329 39.62 -4.58 -8.38
CA LYS A 329 38.77 -5.14 -9.43
C LYS A 329 37.42 -5.60 -8.87
N PHE A 330 37.45 -6.26 -7.72
CA PHE A 330 36.25 -6.74 -7.06
C PHE A 330 35.32 -5.60 -6.61
N TYR A 331 35.86 -4.44 -6.22
CA TYR A 331 35.07 -3.23 -5.97
C TYR A 331 34.29 -2.79 -7.21
N GLU A 332 34.93 -2.74 -8.37
CA GLU A 332 34.26 -2.34 -9.62
C GLU A 332 33.18 -3.33 -10.03
N ASP A 333 33.49 -4.63 -10.01
CA ASP A 333 32.53 -5.70 -10.31
C ASP A 333 31.32 -5.66 -9.34
N TYR A 334 31.57 -5.37 -8.06
CA TYR A 334 30.52 -5.29 -7.03
C TYR A 334 29.66 -4.02 -7.16
N LEU A 335 30.27 -2.88 -7.50
CA LEU A 335 29.55 -1.64 -7.80
C LEU A 335 28.58 -1.83 -8.96
N GLU A 336 29.03 -2.42 -10.07
CA GLU A 336 28.19 -2.69 -11.24
C GLU A 336 27.03 -3.63 -10.90
N SER A 337 27.31 -4.74 -10.21
CA SER A 337 26.26 -5.68 -9.79
C SER A 337 25.24 -5.08 -8.82
N ASN A 338 25.67 -4.19 -7.92
CA ASN A 338 24.75 -3.50 -7.01
C ASN A 338 23.84 -2.52 -7.74
N ASN A 339 24.39 -1.77 -8.71
CA ASN A 339 23.62 -0.83 -9.52
C ASN A 339 22.48 -1.56 -10.26
N GLU A 340 22.74 -2.74 -10.84
CA GLU A 340 21.70 -3.54 -11.50
C GLU A 340 20.58 -4.00 -10.54
N ILE A 341 20.92 -4.28 -9.28
CA ILE A 341 19.94 -4.67 -8.27
C ILE A 341 19.11 -3.45 -7.85
N LEU A 342 19.75 -2.30 -7.63
CA LEU A 342 19.06 -1.06 -7.24
C LEU A 342 18.18 -0.52 -8.36
N GLU A 343 18.62 -0.59 -9.63
CA GLU A 343 17.81 -0.23 -10.78
C GLU A 343 16.51 -1.03 -10.78
N LYS A 344 16.58 -2.35 -10.62
CA LYS A 344 15.39 -3.21 -10.50
C LYS A 344 14.51 -2.85 -9.31
N MET A 345 15.07 -2.50 -8.16
CA MET A 345 14.27 -2.07 -7.01
C MET A 345 13.55 -0.75 -7.26
N ASN A 346 14.23 0.22 -7.89
CA ASN A 346 13.64 1.50 -8.25
C ASN A 346 12.56 1.33 -9.33
N GLU A 347 12.80 0.52 -10.37
CA GLU A 347 11.80 0.19 -11.38
C GLU A 347 10.59 -0.51 -10.78
N ASN A 348 10.83 -1.49 -9.90
CA ASN A 348 9.78 -2.21 -9.21
C ASN A 348 8.90 -1.26 -8.43
N ASP A 349 9.42 -0.23 -7.76
CA ASP A 349 8.60 0.61 -6.88
C ASP A 349 8.55 2.09 -7.31
N TYR A 350 8.72 2.36 -8.61
CA TYR A 350 8.69 3.72 -9.19
C TYR A 350 7.45 4.51 -8.75
N ILE A 351 6.25 3.94 -8.91
CA ILE A 351 4.98 4.61 -8.51
C ILE A 351 4.94 4.91 -7.01
N MET A 352 5.47 4.01 -6.18
CA MET A 352 5.50 4.23 -4.73
C MET A 352 6.49 5.34 -4.40
N LEU A 353 7.69 5.31 -4.98
CA LEU A 353 8.72 6.32 -4.80
C LEU A 353 8.26 7.70 -5.26
N ASP A 354 7.50 7.79 -6.36
CA ASP A 354 7.05 9.06 -6.92
C ASP A 354 5.98 9.75 -6.05
N ASN A 355 5.05 8.98 -5.46
CA ASN A 355 3.85 9.56 -4.84
C ASN A 355 3.83 9.47 -3.31
N SER A 356 4.45 8.46 -2.71
CA SER A 356 4.13 8.07 -1.32
C SER A 356 4.65 9.03 -0.26
N PHE A 357 5.60 9.90 -0.58
CA PHE A 357 6.26 10.79 0.38
C PHE A 357 5.80 12.24 0.27
N TYR A 358 4.84 12.57 -0.58
CA TYR A 358 4.25 13.91 -0.65
C TYR A 358 3.00 14.06 0.22
N ILE A 359 2.76 15.30 0.69
CA ILE A 359 1.59 15.76 1.43
C ILE A 359 0.93 16.86 0.59
N GLY A 360 -0.03 16.50 -0.26
CA GLY A 360 -0.73 17.47 -1.12
C GLY A 360 0.18 18.05 -2.21
N GLU A 361 0.06 19.35 -2.50
CA GLU A 361 0.80 20.02 -3.58
C GLU A 361 2.29 20.24 -3.21
N GLY A 362 3.08 19.17 -3.25
CA GLY A 362 4.56 19.21 -3.27
C GLY A 362 5.28 19.28 -1.92
N ASP A 363 4.59 19.37 -0.79
CA ASP A 363 5.24 19.29 0.52
C ASP A 363 5.65 17.84 0.85
N ILE A 364 6.83 17.61 1.44
CA ILE A 364 7.31 16.25 1.75
C ILE A 364 6.92 15.82 3.17
N ASP A 365 6.37 14.61 3.31
CA ASP A 365 6.21 13.90 4.58
C ASP A 365 7.55 13.39 5.10
N LYS A 366 8.29 14.29 5.76
CA LYS A 366 9.59 13.98 6.35
C LYS A 366 9.49 12.90 7.42
N GLU A 367 8.37 12.75 8.12
CA GLU A 367 8.24 11.70 9.14
C GLU A 367 8.15 10.32 8.48
N LYS A 368 7.29 10.18 7.46
CA LYS A 368 7.16 8.96 6.66
C LYS A 368 8.47 8.59 5.97
N LEU A 369 9.14 9.55 5.32
CA LEU A 369 10.45 9.33 4.68
C LEU A 369 11.52 8.90 5.69
N ASN A 370 11.60 9.55 6.85
CA ASN A 370 12.56 9.18 7.90
C ASN A 370 12.30 7.76 8.43
N LYS A 371 11.03 7.35 8.54
CA LYS A 371 10.65 5.99 8.97
C LYS A 371 11.08 4.95 7.93
N GLN A 372 10.92 5.25 6.63
CA GLN A 372 11.41 4.43 5.52
C GLN A 372 12.94 4.30 5.54
N ASN A 373 13.66 5.42 5.69
CA ASN A 373 15.12 5.40 5.72
C ASN A 373 15.67 4.66 6.95
N LYS A 374 14.99 4.75 8.09
CA LYS A 374 15.33 3.95 9.28
C LYS A 374 15.18 2.45 9.06
N TYR A 375 14.21 2.00 8.26
CA TYR A 375 14.12 0.58 7.88
C TYR A 375 15.32 0.17 7.01
N LEU A 376 15.72 1.05 6.08
CA LEU A 376 16.81 0.84 5.14
C LEU A 376 18.21 0.91 5.75
N ASP A 377 18.37 1.47 6.96
CA ASP A 377 19.62 1.47 7.72
C ASP A 377 20.27 0.07 7.81
N ASN A 378 19.44 -0.97 7.95
CA ASN A 378 19.90 -2.36 8.05
C ASN A 378 20.62 -2.84 6.77
N TYR A 379 20.30 -2.24 5.63
CA TYR A 379 20.84 -2.56 4.32
C TYR A 379 22.00 -1.63 3.95
N GLY A 380 22.09 -0.45 4.58
CA GLY A 380 23.00 0.62 4.18
C GLY A 380 22.51 1.36 2.93
N LEU A 381 21.19 1.41 2.76
CA LEU A 381 20.50 2.12 1.69
C LEU A 381 19.71 3.30 2.27
N GLU A 382 19.26 4.18 1.40
CA GLU A 382 18.36 5.29 1.70
C GLU A 382 17.54 5.70 0.47
N VAL A 383 16.35 6.25 0.72
CA VAL A 383 15.53 6.94 -0.27
C VAL A 383 15.87 8.42 -0.19
N VAL A 384 16.24 9.01 -1.32
CA VAL A 384 16.61 10.43 -1.46
C VAL A 384 15.69 11.12 -2.45
N GLU A 385 15.47 12.42 -2.23
CA GLU A 385 14.75 13.29 -3.15
C GLU A 385 15.62 13.58 -4.39
N ILE A 386 14.99 13.53 -5.56
CA ILE A 386 15.59 13.91 -6.85
C ILE A 386 14.75 15.02 -7.49
N GLU A 387 15.10 15.46 -8.71
CA GLU A 387 14.39 16.56 -9.39
C GLU A 387 12.87 16.33 -9.47
N GLU A 388 12.48 15.09 -9.78
CA GLU A 388 11.08 14.65 -9.80
C GLU A 388 10.98 13.32 -9.04
N GLY A 389 10.41 13.37 -7.83
CA GLY A 389 10.15 12.20 -7.01
C GLY A 389 11.34 11.76 -6.15
N PHE A 390 11.47 10.44 -5.94
CA PHE A 390 12.45 9.86 -5.05
C PHE A 390 13.18 8.68 -5.66
N MET A 391 14.39 8.39 -5.17
CA MET A 391 15.19 7.26 -5.62
C MET A 391 15.78 6.51 -4.43
N LEU A 392 15.73 5.17 -4.48
CA LEU A 392 16.48 4.29 -3.59
C LEU A 392 17.93 4.21 -4.05
N THR A 393 18.86 4.55 -3.17
CA THR A 393 20.31 4.55 -3.42
C THR A 393 21.07 3.98 -2.22
N GLU A 394 22.34 3.65 -2.40
CA GLU A 394 23.22 3.37 -1.27
C GLU A 394 23.50 4.64 -0.46
N LYS A 395 23.67 4.46 0.85
CA LYS A 395 24.23 5.52 1.67
C LYS A 395 25.61 5.91 1.17
N LYS A 396 25.92 7.20 1.21
CA LYS A 396 27.20 7.74 0.74
C LYS A 396 28.43 6.98 1.26
N ASP A 397 28.41 6.55 2.51
CA ASP A 397 29.53 5.85 3.14
C ASP A 397 29.54 4.32 2.96
N PHE A 398 28.57 3.75 2.22
CA PHE A 398 28.37 2.31 2.04
C PHE A 398 29.64 1.62 1.52
N TYR A 399 30.11 2.03 0.34
CA TYR A 399 31.30 1.44 -0.28
C TYR A 399 32.57 1.74 0.51
N TYR A 400 32.70 2.95 1.06
CA TYR A 400 33.86 3.32 1.86
C TYR A 400 33.99 2.39 3.07
N ASN A 401 32.90 2.14 3.78
CA ASN A 401 32.90 1.28 4.96
C ASN A 401 33.24 -0.17 4.67
N ILE A 402 32.87 -0.68 3.49
CA ILE A 402 33.19 -2.05 3.08
C ILE A 402 34.66 -2.16 2.63
N PHE A 403 35.14 -1.24 1.78
CA PHE A 403 36.37 -1.43 1.03
C PHE A 403 37.61 -0.73 1.61
N LYS A 404 37.47 0.28 2.47
CA LYS A 404 38.58 1.17 2.90
C LYS A 404 39.86 0.50 3.41
N ASN A 405 39.73 -0.71 3.97
CA ASN A 405 40.86 -1.46 4.54
C ASN A 405 41.46 -2.51 3.58
N TYR A 406 40.83 -2.75 2.43
CA TYR A 406 41.16 -3.85 1.53
C TYR A 406 41.72 -3.37 0.19
N VAL A 407 41.30 -2.20 -0.28
CA VAL A 407 41.71 -1.64 -1.57
C VAL A 407 43.06 -0.90 -1.48
N SER A 408 43.59 -0.56 -2.65
CA SER A 408 44.72 0.36 -2.82
C SER A 408 44.43 1.79 -2.30
N ASP A 409 45.49 2.58 -2.10
CA ASP A 409 45.34 3.93 -1.52
C ASP A 409 44.60 4.90 -2.46
N ASP A 410 44.79 4.77 -3.78
CA ASP A 410 44.05 5.54 -4.78
C ASP A 410 42.57 5.14 -4.80
N TYR A 411 42.22 3.86 -4.77
CA TYR A 411 40.82 3.44 -4.66
C TYR A 411 40.19 3.88 -3.33
N ARG A 412 40.89 3.74 -2.21
CA ARG A 412 40.37 4.18 -0.89
C ARG A 412 40.07 5.67 -0.90
N ASP A 413 40.99 6.49 -1.39
CA ASP A 413 40.83 7.94 -1.41
C ASP A 413 39.74 8.36 -2.42
N PHE A 414 39.63 7.67 -3.57
CA PHE A 414 38.54 7.87 -4.53
C PHE A 414 37.16 7.59 -3.91
N ILE A 415 37.00 6.40 -3.32
CA ILE A 415 35.73 5.99 -2.69
C ILE A 415 35.38 6.94 -1.53
N LYS A 416 36.39 7.43 -0.81
CA LYS A 416 36.19 8.44 0.23
C LYS A 416 35.64 9.75 -0.35
N LEU A 417 36.20 10.23 -1.45
CA LEU A 417 35.68 11.45 -2.10
C LEU A 417 34.23 11.28 -2.55
N CYS A 418 33.88 10.13 -3.12
CA CYS A 418 32.48 9.80 -3.44
C CYS A 418 31.59 9.78 -2.19
N SER A 419 32.08 9.25 -1.06
CA SER A 419 31.30 9.22 0.19
C SER A 419 31.12 10.58 0.88
N GLU A 420 31.98 11.54 0.55
CA GLU A 420 31.92 12.90 1.07
C GLU A 420 31.24 13.84 0.06
N ASP A 421 30.61 13.31 -1.00
CA ASP A 421 30.04 14.13 -2.06
C ASP A 421 28.74 14.85 -1.63
N ILE A 422 28.35 15.86 -2.39
CA ILE A 422 27.14 16.66 -2.12
C ILE A 422 25.89 15.97 -2.67
N ASP A 423 24.76 16.10 -1.97
CA ASP A 423 23.46 15.59 -2.46
C ASP A 423 22.98 16.36 -3.69
N TYR A 424 22.18 15.70 -4.53
CA TYR A 424 21.73 16.27 -5.81
C TYR A 424 20.97 17.60 -5.62
N ILE A 425 20.02 17.68 -4.70
CA ILE A 425 19.25 18.92 -4.44
C ILE A 425 20.15 20.04 -3.87
N ASP A 426 21.06 19.68 -2.97
CA ASP A 426 22.03 20.61 -2.39
C ASP A 426 23.05 21.10 -3.44
N TYR A 427 23.38 20.27 -4.42
CA TYR A 427 24.29 20.59 -5.52
C TYR A 427 23.76 21.78 -6.34
N PHE A 428 22.52 21.69 -6.82
CA PHE A 428 21.90 22.76 -7.61
C PHE A 428 21.75 24.04 -6.81
N SER A 429 21.26 23.94 -5.57
CA SER A 429 21.12 25.11 -4.68
C SER A 429 22.47 25.78 -4.40
N SER A 430 23.53 24.98 -4.24
CA SER A 430 24.88 25.49 -3.99
C SER A 430 25.49 26.23 -5.18
N LEU A 431 25.16 25.90 -6.43
CA LEU A 431 25.72 26.61 -7.59
C LEU A 431 25.37 28.10 -7.59
N GLU A 432 24.19 28.46 -7.08
CA GLU A 432 23.72 29.85 -7.02
C GLU A 432 24.03 30.52 -5.67
N GLU A 433 23.75 29.84 -4.56
CA GLU A 433 23.80 30.44 -3.23
C GLU A 433 25.17 30.32 -2.56
N HIS A 434 25.84 29.19 -2.77
CA HIS A 434 27.08 28.81 -2.07
C HIS A 434 28.12 28.17 -3.01
N PRO A 435 28.52 28.85 -4.11
CA PRO A 435 29.40 28.29 -5.14
C PRO A 435 30.76 27.86 -4.56
N GLU A 436 31.14 28.38 -3.39
CA GLU A 436 32.32 27.94 -2.65
C GLU A 436 32.34 26.45 -2.29
N ILE A 437 31.17 25.83 -2.12
CA ILE A 437 31.05 24.41 -1.80
C ILE A 437 31.48 23.59 -3.03
N ILE A 438 31.00 23.98 -4.22
CA ILE A 438 31.34 23.34 -5.49
C ILE A 438 32.83 23.56 -5.81
N ALA A 439 33.35 24.77 -5.55
CA ALA A 439 34.78 25.04 -5.66
C ALA A 439 35.64 24.07 -4.84
N ASP A 440 35.25 23.77 -3.60
CA ASP A 440 35.99 22.83 -2.76
C ASP A 440 35.89 21.38 -3.30
N LYS A 441 34.78 20.99 -3.95
CA LYS A 441 34.67 19.71 -4.67
C LYS A 441 35.65 19.63 -5.85
N VAL A 442 35.69 20.65 -6.71
CA VAL A 442 36.63 20.74 -7.83
C VAL A 442 38.07 20.56 -7.33
N ILE A 443 38.45 21.28 -6.28
CA ILE A 443 39.80 21.21 -5.72
C ILE A 443 40.14 19.83 -5.14
N ASN A 444 39.18 19.15 -4.51
CA ASN A 444 39.41 17.81 -3.98
C ASN A 444 39.69 16.80 -5.10
N TRP A 445 38.97 16.89 -6.22
CA TRP A 445 39.22 16.05 -7.39
C TRP A 445 40.51 16.41 -8.13
N GLU A 446 40.84 17.71 -8.27
CA GLU A 446 42.15 18.12 -8.83
C GLU A 446 43.32 17.58 -8.01
N LYS A 447 43.23 17.61 -6.67
CA LYS A 447 44.26 17.02 -5.77
C LYS A 447 44.35 15.51 -5.92
N PHE A 448 43.24 14.83 -6.13
CA PHE A 448 43.24 13.38 -6.40
C PHE A 448 44.01 13.07 -7.67
N LEU A 449 43.73 13.79 -8.76
CA LEU A 449 44.37 13.63 -10.06
C LEU A 449 45.88 13.93 -10.00
N GLU A 450 46.28 14.95 -9.23
CA GLU A 450 47.70 15.27 -8.99
C GLU A 450 48.41 14.19 -8.18
N LYS A 451 47.75 13.66 -7.14
CA LYS A 451 48.31 12.65 -6.24
C LYS A 451 48.45 11.28 -6.90
N TYR A 452 47.53 10.93 -7.79
CA TYR A 452 47.43 9.60 -8.40
C TYR A 452 47.36 9.65 -9.94
N PRO A 453 48.42 10.13 -10.62
CA PRO A 453 48.42 10.28 -12.08
C PRO A 453 48.34 8.95 -12.84
N ASP A 454 48.75 7.85 -12.22
CA ASP A 454 48.75 6.51 -12.84
C ASP A 454 47.57 5.62 -12.38
N SER A 455 46.59 6.18 -11.66
CA SER A 455 45.44 5.40 -11.16
C SER A 455 44.56 4.90 -12.30
N LYS A 456 44.06 3.66 -12.16
CA LYS A 456 43.02 3.11 -13.06
C LYS A 456 41.70 3.90 -12.97
N LEU A 457 41.49 4.65 -11.88
CA LEU A 457 40.33 5.52 -11.67
C LEU A 457 40.52 6.95 -12.20
N ARG A 458 41.70 7.28 -12.75
CA ARG A 458 42.01 8.64 -13.22
C ARG A 458 40.96 9.18 -14.19
N LYS A 459 40.52 8.37 -15.15
CA LYS A 459 39.47 8.78 -16.10
C LYS A 459 38.17 9.15 -15.38
N LYS A 460 37.65 8.25 -14.54
CA LYS A 460 36.42 8.49 -13.75
C LYS A 460 36.54 9.74 -12.87
N ALA A 461 37.67 9.92 -12.20
CA ALA A 461 37.94 11.11 -11.38
C ALA A 461 38.00 12.40 -12.21
N ASN A 462 38.57 12.34 -13.42
CA ASN A 462 38.65 13.46 -14.35
C ASN A 462 37.28 13.82 -14.94
N ASP A 463 36.44 12.83 -15.24
CA ASP A 463 35.05 13.02 -15.67
C ASP A 463 34.26 13.78 -14.58
N ILE A 464 34.34 13.34 -13.32
CA ILE A 464 33.67 14.00 -12.19
C ILE A 464 34.23 15.42 -11.97
N CYS A 465 35.56 15.56 -11.96
CA CYS A 465 36.21 16.87 -11.82
C CYS A 465 35.77 17.84 -12.93
N TYR A 466 35.64 17.34 -14.16
CA TYR A 466 35.22 18.11 -15.32
C TYR A 466 33.81 18.63 -15.15
N SER A 467 32.85 17.77 -14.78
CA SER A 467 31.45 18.18 -14.59
C SER A 467 31.33 19.27 -13.52
N TYR A 468 31.92 19.06 -12.33
CA TYR A 468 31.91 20.07 -11.27
C TYR A 468 32.53 21.39 -11.72
N ARG A 469 33.65 21.33 -12.46
CA ARG A 469 34.34 22.51 -12.96
C ARG A 469 33.53 23.23 -14.03
N ASP A 470 32.87 22.50 -14.92
CA ASP A 470 32.06 23.05 -15.99
C ASP A 470 30.87 23.83 -15.42
N ASP A 471 30.10 23.20 -14.54
CA ASP A 471 28.93 23.82 -13.91
C ASP A 471 29.32 25.03 -13.06
N TYR A 472 30.39 24.92 -12.27
CA TYR A 472 30.92 26.02 -11.47
C TYR A 472 31.33 27.21 -12.33
N ILE A 473 32.05 26.98 -13.44
CA ILE A 473 32.45 28.06 -14.35
C ILE A 473 31.22 28.62 -15.08
N LEU A 474 30.31 27.78 -15.55
CA LEU A 474 29.11 28.20 -16.27
C LEU A 474 28.22 29.10 -15.41
N ALA A 475 27.96 28.70 -14.15
CA ALA A 475 27.18 29.48 -13.19
C ALA A 475 27.82 30.86 -12.94
N LEU A 476 29.13 30.90 -12.70
CA LEU A 476 29.85 32.13 -12.36
C LEU A 476 30.14 33.04 -13.56
N THR A 477 30.12 32.52 -14.78
CA THR A 477 30.32 33.28 -16.03
C THR A 477 29.01 33.60 -16.78
N SER A 478 27.90 33.57 -16.05
CA SER A 478 26.58 33.96 -16.53
C SER A 478 26.54 35.36 -17.16
N LEU A 479 25.49 35.63 -17.95
CA LEU A 479 25.32 36.92 -18.64
C LEU A 479 25.36 38.11 -17.66
N PRO A 480 24.68 38.07 -16.50
CA PRO A 480 24.75 39.15 -15.51
C PRO A 480 26.18 39.42 -15.01
N THR A 481 26.97 38.38 -14.75
CA THR A 481 28.37 38.55 -14.32
C THR A 481 29.23 39.17 -15.42
N THR A 482 29.05 38.71 -16.65
CA THR A 482 29.78 39.25 -17.81
C THR A 482 29.44 40.72 -18.07
N GLU A 483 28.16 41.09 -17.94
CA GLU A 483 27.73 42.49 -18.06
C GLU A 483 28.25 43.36 -16.91
N ALA A 484 28.25 42.86 -15.68
CA ALA A 484 28.84 43.57 -14.55
C ALA A 484 30.32 43.87 -14.80
N LEU A 485 31.07 42.86 -15.28
CA LEU A 485 32.49 42.99 -15.63
C LEU A 485 32.73 43.99 -16.78
N LYS A 486 31.89 43.97 -17.83
CA LYS A 486 31.91 44.98 -18.93
C LYS A 486 31.66 46.40 -18.44
N ASN A 487 30.80 46.55 -17.44
CA ASN A 487 30.47 47.84 -16.84
C ASN A 487 31.40 48.27 -15.70
N GLY A 488 32.47 47.51 -15.42
CA GLY A 488 33.41 47.80 -14.33
C GLY A 488 32.81 47.65 -12.93
N LYS A 489 31.71 46.90 -12.80
CA LYS A 489 31.03 46.59 -11.53
C LYS A 489 31.49 45.23 -11.00
N ILE A 490 31.34 45.04 -9.69
CA ILE A 490 31.63 43.77 -9.01
C ILE A 490 30.31 43.21 -8.47
N ASN A 491 29.92 42.03 -8.96
CA ASN A 491 28.83 41.24 -8.39
C ASN A 491 29.38 40.05 -7.59
N GLU A 492 28.51 39.26 -6.96
CA GLU A 492 28.93 38.09 -6.16
C GLU A 492 29.71 37.07 -7.00
N GLY A 493 29.28 36.79 -8.23
CA GLY A 493 30.01 35.88 -9.12
C GLY A 493 31.46 36.31 -9.37
N LEU A 494 31.71 37.59 -9.62
CA LEU A 494 33.07 38.11 -9.79
C LEU A 494 33.89 38.11 -8.49
N LYS A 495 33.25 38.29 -7.33
CA LYS A 495 33.94 38.14 -6.03
C LYS A 495 34.40 36.70 -5.85
N GLU A 496 33.54 35.72 -6.18
CA GLU A 496 33.88 34.31 -6.05
C GLU A 496 35.00 33.89 -7.01
N LEU A 497 34.93 34.30 -8.29
CA LEU A 497 36.01 34.05 -9.25
C LEU A 497 37.37 34.60 -8.75
N ASN A 498 37.37 35.79 -8.14
CA ASN A 498 38.58 36.37 -7.56
C ASN A 498 39.01 35.63 -6.28
N ARG A 499 38.07 35.21 -5.42
CA ARG A 499 38.34 34.39 -4.23
C ARG A 499 39.04 33.10 -4.63
N PHE A 500 38.48 32.36 -5.59
CA PHE A 500 39.01 31.09 -6.07
C PHE A 500 40.44 31.26 -6.60
N LYS A 501 40.65 32.19 -7.54
CA LYS A 501 41.96 32.48 -8.13
C LYS A 501 43.03 32.82 -7.09
N ASN A 502 42.66 33.54 -6.03
CA ASN A 502 43.58 33.95 -4.97
C ASN A 502 43.86 32.82 -3.97
N LYS A 503 42.84 32.01 -3.64
CA LYS A 503 42.95 30.88 -2.71
C LYS A 503 43.68 29.69 -3.35
N TYR A 504 43.48 29.46 -4.65
CA TYR A 504 43.98 28.30 -5.40
C TYR A 504 44.75 28.71 -6.67
N PRO A 505 45.87 29.44 -6.55
CA PRO A 505 46.56 30.03 -7.70
C PRO A 505 47.14 29.01 -8.70
N ASN A 506 47.39 27.77 -8.26
CA ASN A 506 47.97 26.68 -9.06
C ASN A 506 46.92 25.69 -9.60
N SER A 507 45.63 25.92 -9.32
CA SER A 507 44.55 25.07 -9.83
C SER A 507 44.42 25.22 -11.35
N PRO A 508 44.24 24.14 -12.11
CA PRO A 508 43.82 24.20 -13.51
C PRO A 508 42.57 25.07 -13.73
N THR A 509 41.60 25.03 -12.81
CA THR A 509 40.42 25.90 -12.83
C THR A 509 40.79 27.39 -12.78
N THR A 510 41.86 27.76 -12.07
CA THR A 510 42.37 29.14 -12.07
C THR A 510 42.87 29.59 -13.45
N GLU A 511 43.35 28.68 -14.30
CA GLU A 511 43.71 29.01 -15.70
C GLU A 511 42.47 29.41 -16.51
N ILE A 512 41.35 28.70 -16.35
CA ILE A 512 40.07 29.01 -17.00
C ILE A 512 39.56 30.38 -16.52
N ILE A 513 39.60 30.63 -15.22
CA ILE A 513 39.15 31.90 -14.64
C ILE A 513 39.98 33.08 -15.17
N LYS A 514 41.31 32.95 -15.22
CA LYS A 514 42.18 33.98 -15.81
C LYS A 514 41.84 34.22 -17.28
N TYR A 515 41.66 33.14 -18.03
CA TYR A 515 41.28 33.21 -19.45
C TYR A 515 39.96 33.94 -19.66
N TYR A 516 38.93 33.66 -18.84
CA TYR A 516 37.67 34.41 -18.84
C TYR A 516 37.90 35.91 -18.58
N LEU A 517 38.62 36.26 -17.51
CA LEU A 517 38.86 37.65 -17.12
C LEU A 517 39.67 38.45 -18.17
N GLU A 518 40.46 37.78 -19.00
CA GLU A 518 41.20 38.40 -20.11
C GLU A 518 40.32 38.56 -21.37
N ASN A 519 39.33 37.68 -21.57
CA ASN A 519 38.59 37.56 -22.83
C ASN A 519 37.08 37.82 -22.75
N TYR A 520 36.54 38.22 -21.59
CA TYR A 520 35.10 38.43 -21.33
C TYR A 520 34.36 39.39 -22.29
N LYS A 521 35.10 40.16 -23.10
CA LYS A 521 34.54 41.04 -24.12
C LYS A 521 34.18 40.31 -25.42
N ASN A 522 34.70 39.11 -25.63
CA ASN A 522 34.34 38.29 -26.77
C ASN A 522 32.89 37.81 -26.65
N GLU A 523 32.14 37.85 -27.75
CA GLU A 523 30.75 37.37 -27.81
C GLU A 523 30.69 35.85 -27.66
N ASP A 524 31.70 35.14 -28.16
CA ASP A 524 31.81 33.67 -28.14
C ASP A 524 32.50 33.15 -26.87
N ILE A 525 32.62 33.98 -25.81
CA ILE A 525 33.41 33.63 -24.61
C ILE A 525 32.96 32.32 -23.94
N ARG A 526 31.67 31.97 -24.00
CA ARG A 526 31.17 30.71 -23.42
C ARG A 526 31.75 29.49 -24.13
N ASP A 527 31.70 29.47 -25.46
CA ASP A 527 32.24 28.37 -26.27
C ASP A 527 33.76 28.26 -26.07
N MET A 528 34.45 29.41 -26.00
CA MET A 528 35.89 29.44 -25.72
C MET A 528 36.25 28.88 -24.34
N LEU A 529 35.40 29.08 -23.33
CA LEU A 529 35.59 28.51 -21.99
C LEU A 529 35.35 27.00 -21.97
N ALA A 530 34.32 26.51 -22.67
CA ALA A 530 34.07 25.09 -22.83
C ALA A 530 35.25 24.39 -23.54
N ASP A 531 35.78 24.99 -24.62
CA ASP A 531 36.98 24.50 -25.30
C ASP A 531 38.20 24.49 -24.36
N LYS A 532 38.36 25.53 -23.53
CA LYS A 532 39.44 25.60 -22.55
C LYS A 532 39.32 24.53 -21.46
N ASN A 533 38.10 24.29 -20.98
CA ASN A 533 37.79 23.25 -20.01
C ASN A 533 38.13 21.87 -20.59
N LYS A 534 37.77 21.63 -21.86
CA LYS A 534 38.10 20.41 -22.60
C LYS A 534 39.60 20.24 -22.84
N GLU A 535 40.34 21.32 -23.11
CA GLU A 535 41.81 21.29 -23.20
C GLU A 535 42.44 20.77 -21.91
N ILE A 536 41.95 21.24 -20.75
CA ILE A 536 42.42 20.80 -19.44
C ILE A 536 42.01 19.35 -19.18
N TYR A 537 40.77 18.97 -19.50
CA TYR A 537 40.31 17.57 -19.41
C TYR A 537 41.20 16.63 -20.22
N ASN A 538 41.56 16.98 -21.46
CA ASN A 538 42.40 16.14 -22.33
C ASN A 538 43.87 16.04 -21.86
N LYS A 539 44.39 17.01 -21.08
CA LYS A 539 45.69 16.85 -20.38
C LYS A 539 45.60 15.84 -19.24
N GLY A 540 44.38 15.59 -18.77
CA GLY A 540 43.96 14.60 -17.79
C GLY A 540 43.58 13.23 -18.37
N GLU A 541 43.66 13.04 -19.70
CA GLU A 541 43.76 11.71 -20.35
C GLU A 541 45.24 11.34 -20.52
#